data_AF-A0A315CIC7-F1
#
_entry.id   AF-A0A315CIC7-F1
#
_cell.length_a   1.000
_cell.length_b   1.000
_cell.length_c   1.000
_cell.angle_alpha   90.00
_cell.angle_beta   90.00
_cell.angle_gamma   90.00
#
_symmetry.space_group_name_H-M   'P 1'
#
loop_
_entity.id
_entity.type
_entity.pdbx_description
1 polymer ?
#
loop_
_entity_poly.entity_id
_entity_poly.type
_entity_poly.pdbx_seq_one_letter_code
_entity_poly.pdbx_strand_id
1 'polypeptide(L)'
;MNKVIRIAVALVIVALSAFFSYKAPHSPTHATPHEKTKSVAELPVSNSPIDFKHIIGADYKRHTGEPTGGHTLLNGDVRVIEGTASAPDATGVYRAQVQMADPQRAGQWITKTDRNGNPMPNTMFPKDWTAEQVVSEVNAAWFSPTKTIRGDKWSALTPSGVRVEGYLEPRVTAYPVYSKRH
;
A
#
# COMPACT_ATOMS: atom_id res chain seq x y z
N MET A 1 37.54 -5.76 -49.88
CA MET A 1 38.99 -5.94 -50.10
C MET A 1 39.63 -6.37 -48.78
N ASN A 2 40.29 -7.53 -48.81
CA ASN A 2 40.85 -8.32 -47.70
C ASN A 2 41.95 -7.56 -46.91
N LYS A 3 42.28 -7.91 -45.66
CA LYS A 3 43.21 -9.02 -45.35
C LYS A 3 43.09 -9.56 -43.93
N VAL A 4 43.07 -10.89 -43.90
CA VAL A 4 43.14 -11.83 -42.79
C VAL A 4 44.61 -11.99 -42.37
N ILE A 5 44.90 -12.13 -41.08
CA ILE A 5 46.10 -12.86 -40.62
C ILE A 5 45.67 -13.84 -39.53
N ARG A 6 45.82 -15.13 -39.87
CA ARG A 6 45.71 -16.29 -38.97
C ARG A 6 47.13 -16.72 -38.63
N ILE A 7 47.40 -17.01 -37.36
CA ILE A 7 48.50 -17.90 -36.97
C ILE A 7 47.90 -18.94 -36.01
N ALA A 8 48.15 -20.21 -36.35
CA ALA A 8 47.77 -21.40 -35.61
C ALA A 8 49.03 -22.21 -35.28
N VAL A 9 48.82 -23.31 -34.54
CA VAL A 9 49.75 -24.39 -34.12
C VAL A 9 50.35 -24.13 -32.73
N ALA A 10 49.81 -24.68 -31.63
CA ALA A 10 49.56 -26.07 -31.21
C ALA A 10 50.80 -26.77 -30.64
N LEU A 11 50.75 -27.12 -29.35
CA LEU A 11 51.45 -28.28 -28.78
C LEU A 11 50.62 -28.85 -27.63
N VAL A 12 50.25 -30.11 -27.81
CA VAL A 12 49.54 -31.01 -26.90
C VAL A 12 50.59 -31.84 -26.15
N ILE A 13 50.52 -31.94 -24.83
CA ILE A 13 50.99 -33.13 -24.10
C ILE A 13 50.01 -33.46 -22.96
N VAL A 14 49.59 -34.72 -22.96
CA VAL A 14 48.70 -35.43 -22.03
C VAL A 14 49.54 -36.28 -21.08
N ALA A 15 49.18 -36.31 -19.78
CA ALA A 15 49.43 -37.43 -18.84
C ALA A 15 48.59 -37.19 -17.56
N LEU A 16 47.42 -37.82 -17.36
CA LEU A 16 47.12 -39.16 -16.82
C LEU A 16 47.26 -39.32 -15.28
N SER A 17 46.08 -39.43 -14.65
CA SER A 17 45.69 -40.24 -13.48
C SER A 17 46.32 -40.04 -12.09
N ALA A 18 45.46 -39.71 -11.11
CA ALA A 18 45.23 -40.56 -9.93
C ALA A 18 43.89 -40.19 -9.26
N PHE A 19 43.02 -41.18 -9.15
CA PHE A 19 41.81 -41.13 -8.32
C PHE A 19 42.21 -41.08 -6.84
N PHE A 20 41.74 -40.08 -6.11
CA PHE A 20 41.55 -40.20 -4.67
C PHE A 20 40.11 -39.86 -4.34
N SER A 21 39.34 -40.93 -4.08
CA SER A 21 38.06 -40.88 -3.40
C SER A 21 38.25 -40.32 -2.00
N TYR A 22 37.63 -39.18 -1.72
CA TYR A 22 37.21 -38.86 -0.36
C TYR A 22 35.73 -38.50 -0.39
N LYS A 23 34.92 -39.34 0.26
CA LYS A 23 33.49 -39.15 0.48
C LYS A 23 33.28 -38.89 1.97
N ALA A 24 32.78 -37.71 2.32
CA ALA A 24 32.01 -37.44 3.53
C ALA A 24 31.15 -36.18 3.32
N PRO A 25 29.99 -36.05 4.00
CA PRO A 25 28.78 -35.52 3.37
C PRO A 25 28.43 -34.11 3.84
N HIS A 26 28.14 -33.21 2.91
CA HIS A 26 27.33 -32.02 3.18
C HIS A 26 26.27 -31.87 2.09
N SER A 27 25.02 -31.97 2.51
CA SER A 27 23.81 -31.87 1.69
C SER A 27 23.75 -30.57 0.90
N PRO A 28 23.21 -30.58 -0.34
CA PRO A 28 22.93 -29.35 -1.05
C PRO A 28 21.61 -28.77 -0.52
N THR A 29 21.68 -27.73 0.30
CA THR A 29 20.51 -26.89 0.53
C THR A 29 20.24 -26.12 -0.75
N HIS A 30 19.17 -26.51 -1.44
CA HIS A 30 18.51 -25.72 -2.45
C HIS A 30 18.23 -24.31 -1.89
N ALA A 31 18.92 -23.30 -2.41
CA ALA A 31 18.48 -21.92 -2.29
C ALA A 31 17.28 -21.75 -3.24
N THR A 32 16.08 -21.83 -2.67
CA THR A 32 14.86 -21.38 -3.33
C THR A 32 14.93 -19.85 -3.50
N PRO A 33 14.56 -19.30 -4.67
CA PRO A 33 14.32 -17.87 -4.79
C PRO A 33 13.22 -17.46 -3.81
N HIS A 34 13.46 -16.42 -3.02
CA HIS A 34 12.44 -15.81 -2.18
C HIS A 34 11.26 -15.36 -3.03
N GLU A 35 10.24 -16.20 -3.09
CA GLU A 35 8.90 -15.83 -3.49
C GLU A 35 8.41 -14.75 -2.53
N LYS A 36 8.23 -13.54 -3.07
CA LYS A 36 7.55 -12.43 -2.41
C LYS A 36 6.09 -12.84 -2.24
N THR A 37 5.81 -13.64 -1.23
CA THR A 37 4.45 -13.88 -0.74
C THR A 37 3.98 -12.56 -0.15
N LYS A 38 3.17 -11.84 -0.93
CA LYS A 38 2.39 -10.69 -0.48
C LYS A 38 1.32 -11.24 0.47
N SER A 39 1.74 -11.57 1.69
CA SER A 39 0.85 -11.85 2.81
C SER A 39 0.00 -10.59 2.97
N VAL A 40 -1.32 -10.72 2.84
CA VAL A 40 -2.25 -9.70 3.28
C VAL A 40 -2.02 -9.60 4.79
N ALA A 41 -1.21 -8.61 5.21
CA ALA A 41 -0.95 -8.39 6.62
C ALA A 41 -2.30 -8.23 7.32
N GLU A 42 -2.58 -9.13 8.26
CA GLU A 42 -3.78 -9.03 9.07
C GLU A 42 -3.74 -7.68 9.79
N LEU A 43 -4.85 -6.93 9.72
CA LEU A 43 -4.90 -5.60 10.32
C LEU A 43 -4.60 -5.70 11.82
N PRO A 44 -3.81 -4.77 12.37
CA PRO A 44 -3.51 -4.77 13.79
C PRO A 44 -4.81 -4.65 14.59
N VAL A 45 -4.87 -5.38 15.71
CA VAL A 45 -6.06 -5.45 16.56
C VAL A 45 -6.42 -4.04 17.05
N SER A 46 -7.67 -3.65 16.82
CA SER A 46 -8.23 -2.37 17.26
C SER A 46 -9.31 -2.61 18.32
N ASN A 47 -9.40 -1.72 19.30
CA ASN A 47 -10.45 -1.68 20.32
C ASN A 47 -11.52 -0.60 20.05
N SER A 48 -11.39 0.20 18.98
CA SER A 48 -12.45 1.11 18.53
C SER A 48 -13.42 0.39 17.57
N PRO A 49 -14.66 0.88 17.40
CA PRO A 49 -15.61 0.35 16.42
C PRO A 49 -15.26 0.76 14.98
N ILE A 50 -14.13 1.44 14.75
CA ILE A 50 -13.74 1.96 13.44
C ILE A 50 -13.48 0.82 12.48
N ASP A 51 -14.07 0.95 11.30
CA ASP A 51 -13.83 0.08 10.17
C ASP A 51 -12.53 0.44 9.47
N PHE A 52 -11.43 -0.15 9.92
CA PHE A 52 -10.11 0.10 9.35
C PHE A 52 -9.92 -0.45 7.93
N LYS A 53 -10.74 -1.42 7.49
CA LYS A 53 -10.70 -1.90 6.10
C LYS A 53 -11.11 -0.79 5.13
N HIS A 54 -12.09 0.04 5.53
CA HIS A 54 -12.47 1.25 4.79
C HIS A 54 -11.32 2.22 4.57
N ILE A 55 -10.44 2.32 5.57
CA ILE A 55 -9.40 3.34 5.65
C ILE A 55 -8.18 2.89 4.86
N ILE A 56 -7.71 1.68 5.13
CA ILE A 56 -6.41 1.18 4.69
C ILE A 56 -6.47 0.67 3.25
N GLY A 57 -7.54 -0.05 2.87
CA GLY A 57 -7.64 -0.69 1.57
C GLY A 57 -8.72 -0.10 0.67
N ALA A 58 -8.87 -0.73 -0.49
CA ALA A 58 -10.01 -0.50 -1.35
C ALA A 58 -11.30 -0.92 -0.65
N ASP A 59 -12.35 -0.12 -0.81
CA ASP A 59 -13.67 -0.44 -0.28
C ASP A 59 -14.75 -0.01 -1.28
N TYR A 60 -15.93 -0.63 -1.18
CA TYR A 60 -16.99 -0.49 -2.18
C TYR A 60 -18.37 -0.36 -1.54
N LYS A 61 -19.22 0.47 -2.12
CA LYS A 61 -20.64 0.46 -1.78
C LYS A 61 -21.24 -0.88 -2.20
N ARG A 62 -21.85 -1.59 -1.25
CA ARG A 62 -22.40 -2.94 -1.47
C ARG A 62 -23.35 -3.05 -2.67
N HIS A 63 -24.17 -2.03 -2.90
CA HIS A 63 -25.23 -2.08 -3.92
C HIS A 63 -24.78 -1.61 -5.30
N THR A 64 -23.87 -0.64 -5.38
CA THR A 64 -23.47 -0.02 -6.66
C THR A 64 -22.08 -0.46 -7.13
N GLY A 65 -21.26 -1.05 -6.25
CA GLY A 65 -19.85 -1.33 -6.54
C GLY A 65 -18.99 -0.08 -6.68
N GLU A 66 -19.53 1.10 -6.38
CA GLU A 66 -18.78 2.36 -6.45
C GLU A 66 -17.70 2.39 -5.37
N PRO A 67 -16.47 2.85 -5.69
CA PRO A 67 -15.41 2.95 -4.71
C PRO A 67 -15.76 3.90 -3.56
N THR A 68 -15.57 3.42 -2.34
CA THR A 68 -15.67 4.18 -1.09
C THR A 68 -14.38 4.01 -0.27
N GLY A 69 -14.13 4.87 0.71
CA GLY A 69 -12.88 4.82 1.48
C GLY A 69 -11.60 4.95 0.64
N GLY A 70 -10.58 4.15 0.98
CA GLY A 70 -9.30 4.05 0.26
C GLY A 70 -8.37 5.23 0.53
N HIS A 71 -8.00 5.43 1.80
CA HIS A 71 -7.23 6.59 2.26
C HIS A 71 -5.73 6.31 2.42
N THR A 72 -5.25 5.13 2.02
CA THR A 72 -3.83 4.75 1.97
C THR A 72 -3.50 3.99 0.68
N LEU A 73 -2.21 3.71 0.44
CA LEU A 73 -1.75 2.87 -0.69
C LEU A 73 -1.15 1.53 -0.24
N LEU A 74 -1.32 1.17 1.04
CA LEU A 74 -0.55 0.12 1.72
C LEU A 74 -0.81 -1.28 1.18
N ASN A 75 -2.05 -1.56 0.78
CA ASN A 75 -2.46 -2.88 0.29
C ASN A 75 -2.15 -3.08 -1.21
N GLY A 76 -1.85 -2.00 -1.94
CA GLY A 76 -1.69 -2.02 -3.40
C GLY A 76 -2.98 -2.33 -4.18
N ASP A 77 -4.14 -2.22 -3.52
CA ASP A 77 -5.49 -2.28 -4.08
C ASP A 77 -6.09 -0.86 -4.29
N VAL A 78 -5.39 0.17 -3.83
CA VAL A 78 -5.65 1.59 -4.12
C VAL A 78 -4.44 2.16 -4.85
N ARG A 79 -4.69 3.00 -5.86
CA ARG A 79 -3.64 3.77 -6.54
C ARG A 79 -4.07 5.21 -6.78
N VAL A 80 -3.09 6.11 -6.83
CA VAL A 80 -3.29 7.49 -7.25
C VAL A 80 -3.29 7.57 -8.77
N ILE A 81 -4.17 8.40 -9.34
CA ILE A 81 -4.09 8.80 -10.74
C ILE A 81 -2.91 9.76 -10.90
N GLU A 82 -2.00 9.46 -11.81
CA GLU A 82 -0.77 10.23 -12.02
C GLU A 82 -1.06 11.72 -12.28
N GLY A 83 -0.23 12.58 -11.70
CA GLY A 83 -0.36 14.05 -11.82
C GLY A 83 -1.49 14.68 -10.99
N THR A 84 -2.30 13.90 -10.26
CA THR A 84 -3.44 14.43 -9.49
C THR A 84 -3.12 14.69 -8.01
N ALA A 85 -1.99 14.21 -7.51
CA ALA A 85 -1.59 14.40 -6.13
C ALA A 85 -1.19 15.85 -5.84
N SER A 86 -1.73 16.43 -4.77
CA SER A 86 -1.26 17.70 -4.22
C SER A 86 0.06 17.52 -3.49
N ALA A 87 0.73 18.64 -3.21
CA ALA A 87 1.72 18.67 -2.12
C ALA A 87 1.03 18.25 -0.79
N PRO A 88 1.76 17.57 0.11
CA PRO A 88 1.26 17.31 1.45
C PRO A 88 1.15 18.60 2.27
N ASP A 89 0.24 18.63 3.23
CA ASP A 89 0.21 19.66 4.25
C ASP A 89 1.27 19.42 5.33
N ALA A 90 1.31 20.30 6.34
CA ALA A 90 2.28 20.23 7.43
C ALA A 90 2.25 18.92 8.25
N THR A 91 1.17 18.15 8.13
CA THR A 91 1.01 16.85 8.80
C THR A 91 1.24 15.67 7.86
N GLY A 92 1.61 15.92 6.61
CA GLY A 92 1.83 14.88 5.59
C GLY A 92 0.57 14.46 4.83
N VAL A 93 -0.61 14.94 5.22
CA VAL A 93 -1.88 14.62 4.52
C VAL A 93 -1.86 15.28 3.15
N TYR A 94 -2.36 14.58 2.13
CA TYR A 94 -2.45 15.12 0.78
C TYR A 94 -3.79 14.79 0.13
N ARG A 95 -4.08 15.40 -1.02
CA ARG A 95 -5.25 15.09 -1.84
C ARG A 95 -4.80 14.46 -3.14
N ALA A 96 -5.57 13.50 -3.66
CA ALA A 96 -5.33 12.90 -4.97
C ALA A 96 -6.64 12.34 -5.53
N GLN A 97 -6.75 12.21 -6.85
CA GLN A 97 -7.77 11.32 -7.41
C GLN A 97 -7.23 9.89 -7.33
N VAL A 98 -8.10 8.95 -6.99
CA VAL A 98 -7.71 7.56 -6.75
C VAL A 98 -8.55 6.57 -7.55
N GLN A 99 -7.97 5.41 -7.77
CA GLN A 99 -8.66 4.24 -8.31
C GLN A 99 -8.46 3.07 -7.37
N MET A 100 -9.46 2.19 -7.34
CA MET A 100 -9.46 0.98 -6.54
C MET A 100 -9.49 -0.24 -7.46
N ALA A 101 -8.77 -1.30 -7.08
CA ALA A 101 -8.65 -2.52 -7.88
C ALA A 101 -10.00 -3.24 -7.95
N ASP A 102 -10.52 -3.43 -9.16
CA ASP A 102 -11.83 -4.02 -9.39
C ASP A 102 -11.88 -5.46 -8.82
N PRO A 103 -12.73 -5.74 -7.81
CA PRO A 103 -12.78 -7.05 -7.17
C PRO A 103 -13.36 -8.14 -8.08
N GLN A 104 -14.04 -7.77 -9.17
CA GLN A 104 -14.66 -8.70 -10.12
C GLN A 104 -13.80 -8.91 -11.37
N ARG A 105 -12.86 -8.00 -11.65
CA ARG A 105 -12.05 -8.01 -12.88
C ARG A 105 -10.59 -7.76 -12.55
N ALA A 106 -9.83 -8.83 -12.36
CA ALA A 106 -8.41 -8.76 -12.04
C ALA A 106 -7.64 -7.87 -13.04
N GLY A 107 -6.84 -6.95 -12.51
CA GLY A 107 -6.07 -5.98 -13.30
C GLY A 107 -6.85 -4.74 -13.77
N GLN A 108 -8.18 -4.72 -13.62
CA GLN A 108 -8.99 -3.53 -13.86
C GLN A 108 -9.06 -2.64 -12.62
N TRP A 109 -9.31 -1.36 -12.85
CA TRP A 109 -9.34 -0.33 -11.82
C TRP A 109 -10.57 0.54 -11.98
N ILE A 110 -11.23 0.86 -10.87
CA ILE A 110 -12.43 1.68 -10.82
C ILE A 110 -12.05 3.03 -10.23
N THR A 111 -12.29 4.11 -10.97
CA THR A 111 -12.04 5.47 -10.49
C THR A 111 -13.07 5.87 -9.44
N LYS A 112 -12.63 6.50 -8.35
CA LYS A 112 -13.54 7.11 -7.39
C LYS A 112 -14.10 8.41 -7.96
N THR A 113 -15.42 8.47 -8.14
CA THR A 113 -16.11 9.59 -8.78
C THR A 113 -17.14 10.24 -7.87
N ASP A 114 -17.45 11.51 -8.13
CA ASP A 114 -18.62 12.19 -7.57
C ASP A 114 -19.94 11.61 -8.09
N ARG A 115 -21.05 12.17 -7.58
CA ARG A 115 -22.42 11.76 -7.96
C ARG A 115 -22.74 11.93 -9.45
N ASN A 116 -21.94 12.70 -10.18
CA ASN A 116 -22.09 12.96 -11.60
C ASN A 116 -21.12 12.11 -12.44
N GLY A 117 -20.32 11.23 -11.83
CA GLY A 117 -19.34 10.40 -12.52
C GLY A 117 -17.99 11.08 -12.79
N ASN A 118 -17.74 12.28 -12.26
CA ASN A 118 -16.44 12.94 -12.44
C ASN A 118 -15.43 12.48 -11.39
N PRO A 119 -14.15 12.25 -11.73
CA PRO A 119 -13.13 11.90 -10.76
C PRO A 119 -13.05 12.92 -9.61
N MET A 120 -13.17 12.46 -8.37
CA MET A 120 -13.19 13.32 -7.19
C MET A 120 -11.84 13.30 -6.43
N PRO A 121 -11.42 14.41 -5.80
CA PRO A 121 -10.30 14.39 -4.88
C PRO A 121 -10.63 13.58 -3.62
N ASN A 122 -9.81 12.57 -3.33
CA ASN A 122 -9.77 11.84 -2.07
C ASN A 122 -8.68 12.43 -1.16
N THR A 123 -8.88 12.43 0.16
CA THR A 123 -7.81 12.77 1.11
C THR A 123 -7.05 11.51 1.52
N MET A 124 -5.74 11.60 1.60
CA MET A 124 -4.84 10.47 1.83
C MET A 124 -4.02 10.70 3.09
N PHE A 125 -3.83 9.64 3.87
CA PHE A 125 -2.90 9.67 5.01
C PHE A 125 -1.46 9.89 4.52
N PRO A 126 -0.54 10.33 5.41
CA PRO A 126 0.86 10.49 5.07
C PRO A 126 1.42 9.21 4.43
N LYS A 127 2.25 9.39 3.39
CA LYS A 127 2.71 8.27 2.53
C LYS A 127 3.63 7.29 3.26
N ASP A 128 4.28 7.76 4.31
CA ASP A 128 5.25 7.06 5.14
C ASP A 128 4.62 6.32 6.32
N TRP A 129 3.32 6.53 6.59
CA TRP A 129 2.62 5.81 7.66
C TRP A 129 2.43 4.33 7.31
N THR A 130 2.75 3.45 8.25
CA THR A 130 2.42 2.02 8.15
C THR A 130 0.95 1.77 8.51
N ALA A 131 0.47 0.55 8.25
CA ALA A 131 -0.89 0.16 8.66
C ALA A 131 -1.07 0.27 10.18
N GLU A 132 -0.06 -0.16 10.94
CA GLU A 132 -0.02 -0.06 12.40
C GLU A 132 -0.11 1.39 12.86
N GLN A 133 0.64 2.29 12.22
CA GLN A 133 0.58 3.71 12.56
C GLN A 133 -0.79 4.32 12.26
N VAL A 134 -1.39 4.01 11.10
CA VAL A 134 -2.76 4.46 10.78
C VAL A 134 -3.74 3.97 11.85
N VAL A 135 -3.67 2.68 12.24
CA VAL A 135 -4.56 2.11 13.26
C VAL A 135 -4.34 2.76 14.61
N SER A 136 -3.10 2.89 15.07
CA SER A 136 -2.82 3.47 16.39
C SER A 136 -3.21 4.95 16.48
N GLU A 137 -2.92 5.74 15.44
CA GLU A 137 -3.20 7.18 15.41
C GLU A 137 -4.71 7.46 15.38
N VAL A 138 -5.44 6.72 14.54
CA VAL A 138 -6.89 6.85 14.42
C VAL A 138 -7.61 6.31 15.66
N ASN A 139 -7.11 5.24 16.29
CA ASN A 139 -7.64 4.76 17.57
C ASN A 139 -7.44 5.79 18.69
N ALA A 140 -6.24 6.36 18.80
CA ALA A 140 -5.97 7.41 19.76
C ALA A 140 -6.89 8.63 19.54
N ALA A 141 -7.12 9.03 18.28
CA ALA A 141 -8.07 10.09 17.94
C ALA A 141 -9.52 9.72 18.33
N TRP A 142 -9.93 8.48 18.10
CA TRP A 142 -11.25 7.99 18.51
C TRP A 142 -11.45 8.02 20.02
N PHE A 143 -10.45 7.67 20.81
CA PHE A 143 -10.54 7.72 22.28
C PHE A 143 -10.14 9.06 22.88
N SER A 144 -9.79 10.04 22.05
CA SER A 144 -9.35 11.35 22.52
C SER A 144 -10.44 12.05 23.35
N PRO A 145 -10.09 12.70 24.48
CA PRO A 145 -11.02 13.53 25.24
C PRO A 145 -11.46 14.77 24.45
N THR A 146 -10.74 15.15 23.40
CA THR A 146 -11.11 16.27 22.52
C THR A 146 -11.91 15.82 21.30
N LYS A 147 -12.31 14.54 21.22
CA LYS A 147 -13.18 14.06 20.15
C LYS A 147 -14.52 14.80 20.22
N THR A 148 -14.92 15.37 19.09
CA THR A 148 -16.21 16.04 18.93
C THR A 148 -17.14 15.18 18.08
N ILE A 149 -18.44 15.29 18.34
CA ILE A 149 -19.50 14.70 17.53
C ILE A 149 -20.43 15.82 17.08
N ARG A 150 -20.73 15.88 15.79
CA ARG A 150 -21.67 16.85 15.19
C ARG A 150 -22.55 16.11 14.18
N GLY A 151 -23.80 15.88 14.55
CA GLY A 151 -24.70 15.05 13.75
C GLY A 151 -24.18 13.61 13.65
N ASP A 152 -24.07 13.12 12.42
CA ASP A 152 -23.58 11.78 12.08
C ASP A 152 -22.05 11.69 12.00
N LYS A 153 -21.32 12.79 12.27
CA LYS A 153 -19.86 12.84 12.15
C LYS A 153 -19.15 12.96 13.48
N TRP A 154 -17.96 12.37 13.56
CA TRP A 154 -16.99 12.59 14.61
C TRP A 154 -15.73 13.26 14.05
N SER A 155 -14.99 13.98 14.89
CA SER A 155 -13.68 14.55 14.54
C SER A 155 -12.77 14.66 15.75
N ALA A 156 -11.48 14.44 15.54
CA ALA A 156 -10.42 14.62 16.53
C ALA A 156 -9.07 14.88 15.85
N LEU A 157 -8.06 15.26 16.65
CA LEU A 157 -6.67 15.20 16.23
C LEU A 157 -6.07 13.86 16.67
N THR A 158 -5.26 13.27 15.80
CA THR A 158 -4.37 12.17 16.18
C THR A 158 -3.19 12.70 17.00
N PRO A 159 -2.45 11.85 17.74
CA PRO A 159 -1.23 12.25 18.45
C PRO A 159 -0.20 12.97 17.57
N SER A 160 -0.04 12.55 16.33
CA SER A 160 0.84 13.18 15.34
C SER A 160 0.28 14.47 14.74
N GLY A 161 -0.89 14.93 15.18
CA GLY A 161 -1.50 16.21 14.76
C GLY A 161 -2.33 16.15 13.49
N VAL A 162 -2.49 14.97 12.87
CA VAL A 162 -3.39 14.79 11.73
C VAL A 162 -4.83 14.98 12.21
N ARG A 163 -5.59 15.85 11.55
CA ARG A 163 -7.03 15.92 11.82
C ARG A 163 -7.73 14.78 11.11
N VAL A 164 -8.53 14.03 11.86
CA VAL A 164 -9.40 13.00 11.31
C VAL A 164 -10.85 13.39 11.49
N GLU A 165 -11.65 13.04 10.50
CA GLU A 165 -13.10 13.09 10.53
C GLU A 165 -13.64 11.73 10.12
N GLY A 166 -14.86 11.42 10.49
CA GLY A 166 -15.51 10.20 10.04
C GLY A 166 -16.98 10.18 10.35
N TYR A 167 -17.69 9.22 9.76
CA TYR A 167 -19.10 8.98 10.03
C TYR A 167 -19.26 7.97 11.18
N LEU A 168 -20.35 8.11 11.94
CA LEU A 168 -20.76 7.16 12.98
C LEU A 168 -21.62 6.02 12.40
N GLU A 169 -22.35 6.30 11.31
CA GLU A 169 -23.26 5.38 10.65
C GLU A 169 -23.16 5.48 9.12
N PRO A 170 -23.53 4.43 8.37
CA PRO A 170 -23.91 3.09 8.84
C PRO A 170 -22.71 2.25 9.29
N ARG A 171 -21.49 2.75 9.05
CA ARG A 171 -20.22 2.19 9.51
C ARG A 171 -19.45 3.31 10.19
N VAL A 172 -18.76 2.99 11.28
CA VAL A 172 -17.84 3.96 11.89
C VAL A 172 -16.60 4.04 11.01
N THR A 173 -16.41 5.17 10.33
CA THR A 173 -15.32 5.37 9.36
C THR A 173 -14.35 6.44 9.85
N ALA A 174 -13.22 6.61 9.18
CA ALA A 174 -12.34 7.76 9.35
C ALA A 174 -11.62 8.12 8.05
N TYR A 175 -11.32 9.40 7.87
CA TYR A 175 -10.46 9.92 6.81
C TYR A 175 -9.64 11.10 7.34
N PRO A 176 -8.42 11.33 6.79
CA PRO A 176 -7.63 12.48 7.19
C PRO A 176 -8.16 13.73 6.51
N VAL A 177 -8.08 14.87 7.19
CA VAL A 177 -8.57 16.16 6.70
C VAL A 177 -7.38 16.99 6.24
N TYR A 178 -7.28 17.22 4.94
CA TYR A 178 -6.25 18.06 4.35
C TYR A 178 -6.44 19.54 4.73
N SER A 179 -5.38 20.20 5.18
CA SER A 179 -5.40 21.60 5.62
C SER A 179 -4.36 22.45 4.87
N LYS A 180 -4.81 23.45 4.11
CA LYS A 180 -3.91 24.45 3.46
C LYS A 180 -3.36 25.52 4.41
N ARG A 181 -3.39 25.32 5.72
CA ARG A 181 -2.87 26.33 6.65
C ARG A 181 -1.35 26.40 6.50
N HIS A 182 -0.90 27.45 5.82
CA HIS A 182 0.47 27.94 5.80
C HIS A 182 0.71 28.82 7.02
#